data_AF-A0A381V3L7-F1
#
_entry.id   AF-A0A381V3L7-F1
#
_cell.length_a   1.000
_cell.length_b   1.000
_cell.length_c   1.000
_cell.angle_alpha   90.00
_cell.angle_beta   90.00
_cell.angle_gamma   90.00
#
_symmetry.space_group_name_H-M   'P 1'
#
loop_
_entity.id
_entity.type
_entity.pdbx_description
1 polymer ?
#
loop_
_entity_poly.entity_id
_entity_poly.type
_entity_poly.pdbx_seq_one_letter_code
_entity_poly.pdbx_strand_id
1 'polypeptide(L)'
;MSKILGGTPKADPPKVDAGVVKAATAATAKKEAAAKKTAPKKAKVTKASLNKMTKAQLETWGKENLGIDIDRRKAKAALVKQLLDASK
;
A
#
# COMPACT_ATOMS: atom_id res chain seq x y z
N MET A 1 -49.96 -19.52 -31.35
CA MET A 1 -50.77 -18.29 -31.43
C MET A 1 -50.98 -17.80 -30.00
N SER A 2 -50.59 -16.57 -29.69
CA SER A 2 -51.17 -15.68 -28.66
C SER A 2 -50.22 -14.51 -28.39
N LYS A 3 -50.59 -13.35 -28.96
CA LYS A 3 -50.10 -12.03 -28.59
C LYS A 3 -51.08 -11.47 -27.56
N ILE A 4 -50.60 -11.03 -26.41
CA ILE A 4 -51.14 -9.89 -25.65
C ILE A 4 -49.97 -9.31 -24.83
N LEU A 5 -49.57 -8.07 -25.11
CA LEU A 5 -50.04 -6.86 -24.41
C LEU A 5 -49.47 -6.86 -22.98
N GLY A 6 -48.45 -6.08 -22.66
CA GLY A 6 -48.39 -4.64 -22.78
C GLY A 6 -48.02 -4.11 -21.39
N GLY A 7 -47.24 -3.03 -21.32
CA GLY A 7 -46.95 -2.35 -20.06
C GLY A 7 -45.46 -2.22 -19.77
N THR A 8 -44.86 -1.17 -20.31
CA THR A 8 -43.71 -0.52 -19.68
C THR A 8 -44.19 0.29 -18.47
N PRO A 9 -43.70 0.03 -17.24
CA PRO A 9 -43.66 1.07 -16.22
C PRO A 9 -42.40 1.92 -16.42
N LYS A 10 -42.61 3.19 -16.74
CA LYS A 10 -41.63 4.28 -16.74
C LYS A 10 -41.56 4.87 -15.33
N ALA A 11 -40.34 5.19 -14.88
CA ALA A 11 -39.98 6.07 -13.75
C ALA A 11 -40.37 5.57 -12.34
N ASP A 12 -39.58 5.66 -11.28
CA ASP A 12 -38.23 6.16 -10.99
C ASP A 12 -37.76 5.38 -9.73
N PRO A 13 -36.45 5.26 -9.45
CA PRO A 13 -35.93 4.38 -8.41
C PRO A 13 -35.97 5.02 -7.03
N PRO A 14 -36.35 4.26 -5.99
CA PRO A 14 -35.80 4.49 -4.66
C PRO A 14 -35.30 3.20 -4.01
N LYS A 15 -33.97 3.16 -3.88
CA LYS A 15 -33.26 2.96 -2.61
C LYS A 15 -33.52 1.65 -1.87
N VAL A 16 -32.67 0.66 -2.11
CA VAL A 16 -32.23 -0.28 -1.07
C VAL A 16 -30.70 -0.37 -1.08
N ASP A 17 -30.14 0.21 -0.03
CA ASP A 17 -28.93 -0.18 0.70
C ASP A 17 -27.65 -0.52 -0.07
N ALA A 18 -26.90 0.55 -0.33
CA ALA A 18 -25.53 0.74 0.18
C ALA A 18 -24.77 -0.54 0.62
N GLY A 19 -24.32 -1.32 -0.37
CA GLY A 19 -23.18 -2.23 -0.21
C GLY A 19 -21.86 -1.44 -0.11
N VAL A 20 -21.74 -0.62 0.94
CA VAL A 20 -20.50 0.05 1.33
C VAL A 20 -19.80 -0.78 2.39
N VAL A 21 -18.77 -1.53 1.97
CA VAL A 21 -17.58 -1.75 2.80
C VAL A 21 -16.33 -1.47 1.96
N LYS A 22 -16.35 -0.32 1.28
CA LYS A 22 -15.14 0.48 1.03
C LYS A 22 -14.93 1.32 2.29
N ALA A 23 -14.41 0.70 3.35
CA ALA A 23 -13.94 1.43 4.52
C ALA A 23 -12.60 2.11 4.19
N ALA A 24 -12.69 3.17 3.41
CA ALA A 24 -11.81 4.31 3.55
C ALA A 24 -12.11 4.89 4.94
N THR A 25 -11.24 4.62 5.92
CA THR A 25 -11.20 5.50 7.09
C THR A 25 -10.57 6.80 6.61
N ALA A 26 -11.36 7.86 6.73
CA ALA A 26 -11.03 9.19 6.30
C ALA A 26 -9.81 9.74 7.03
N ALA A 27 -9.09 10.59 6.32
CA ALA A 27 -8.16 11.54 6.90
C ALA A 27 -8.82 12.33 8.02
N THR A 28 -8.09 12.59 9.11
CA THR A 28 -7.53 13.91 9.44
C THR A 28 -7.06 13.90 10.90
N ALA A 29 -5.75 13.75 11.10
CA ALA A 29 -5.09 14.33 12.26
C ALA A 29 -3.74 14.87 11.77
N LYS A 30 -3.79 16.04 11.11
CA LYS A 30 -2.70 17.00 11.17
C LYS A 30 -2.48 17.32 12.65
N LYS A 31 -1.55 16.61 13.28
CA LYS A 31 -0.81 17.14 14.42
C LYS A 31 0.64 17.22 14.00
N GLU A 32 0.92 18.35 13.40
CA GLU A 32 2.22 19.01 13.44
C GLU A 32 2.75 18.91 14.88
N ALA A 33 3.67 17.99 15.10
CA ALA A 33 4.46 17.92 16.32
C ALA A 33 5.81 17.29 15.98
N ALA A 34 6.83 18.10 16.22
CA ALA A 34 8.24 17.75 16.26
C ALA A 34 8.90 17.45 14.90
N ALA A 35 9.08 18.54 14.15
CA ALA A 35 10.37 18.78 13.49
C ALA A 35 11.50 18.78 14.55
N LYS A 36 11.94 17.59 14.98
CA LYS A 36 13.26 17.44 15.60
C LYS A 36 14.25 17.22 14.47
N LYS A 37 14.81 18.33 13.97
CA LYS A 37 16.09 18.36 13.29
C LYS A 37 17.12 17.67 14.20
N THR A 38 17.28 16.37 14.00
CA THR A 38 18.43 15.62 14.49
C THR A 38 19.24 15.31 13.26
N ALA A 39 20.47 15.83 13.25
CA ALA A 39 21.45 15.68 12.18
C ALA A 39 21.44 14.26 11.60
N PRO A 40 21.71 14.07 10.29
CA PRO A 40 21.77 12.74 9.69
C PRO A 40 23.01 12.02 10.24
N LYS A 41 22.90 11.49 11.47
CA LYS A 41 23.70 10.36 11.91
C LYS A 41 23.42 9.30 10.85
N LYS A 42 24.44 8.94 10.06
CA LYS A 42 24.37 7.93 9.00
C LYS A 42 23.43 6.83 9.46
N ALA A 43 22.19 6.88 8.99
CA ALA A 43 21.12 6.14 9.61
C ALA A 43 21.35 4.70 9.19
N LYS A 44 21.90 3.91 10.11
CA LYS A 44 22.10 2.48 9.89
C LYS A 44 20.76 1.94 9.40
N VAL A 45 20.75 1.30 8.23
CA VAL A 45 19.50 0.85 7.63
C VAL A 45 18.88 -0.19 8.56
N THR A 46 17.81 0.22 9.23
CA THR A 46 17.11 -0.62 10.19
C THR A 46 15.99 -1.39 9.49
N LYS A 47 15.60 -2.52 10.09
CA LYS A 47 14.43 -3.29 9.64
C LYS A 47 13.17 -2.43 9.50
N ALA A 48 12.99 -1.47 10.41
CA ALA A 48 11.87 -0.54 10.37
C ALA A 48 11.93 0.41 9.16
N SER A 49 13.12 0.84 8.75
CA SER A 49 13.30 1.67 7.55
C SER A 49 12.97 0.87 6.27
N LEU A 50 13.50 -0.35 6.17
CA LEU A 50 13.24 -1.24 5.02
C LEU A 50 11.76 -1.67 4.93
N ASN A 51 11.08 -1.91 6.06
CA ASN A 51 9.66 -2.25 6.04
C ASN A 51 8.75 -1.13 5.52
N LYS A 52 9.21 0.13 5.50
CA LYS A 52 8.47 1.27 4.94
C LYS A 52 8.58 1.35 3.41
N MET A 53 9.60 0.74 2.82
CA MET A 53 9.83 0.74 1.37
C MET A 53 8.93 -0.27 0.65
N THR A 54 8.57 -0.02 -0.61
CA THR A 54 7.89 -0.99 -1.46
C THR A 54 8.86 -2.10 -1.91
N LYS A 55 8.34 -3.22 -2.45
CA LYS A 55 9.21 -4.28 -2.99
C LYS A 55 10.14 -3.77 -4.11
N ALA A 56 9.67 -2.82 -4.93
CA ALA A 56 10.47 -2.20 -5.98
C ALA A 56 11.61 -1.37 -5.37
N GLN A 57 11.29 -0.54 -4.38
CA GLN A 57 12.30 0.28 -3.69
C GLN A 57 13.34 -0.56 -2.97
N LEU A 58 12.95 -1.69 -2.38
CA LEU A 58 13.90 -2.62 -1.77
C LEU A 58 14.87 -3.21 -2.81
N GLU A 59 14.39 -3.55 -4.00
CA GLU A 59 15.24 -4.08 -5.09
C GLU A 59 16.23 -3.02 -5.55
N THR A 60 15.76 -1.82 -5.88
CA THR A 60 16.62 -0.69 -6.25
C THR A 60 17.64 -0.41 -5.15
N TRP A 61 17.19 -0.32 -3.89
CA TRP A 61 18.09 -0.06 -2.78
C TRP A 61 19.13 -1.17 -2.59
N GLY A 62 18.72 -2.44 -2.69
CA GLY A 62 19.62 -3.60 -2.60
C GLY A 62 20.66 -3.62 -3.72
N LYS A 63 20.25 -3.29 -4.96
CA LYS A 63 21.16 -3.16 -6.11
C LYS A 63 22.15 -2.02 -5.93
N GLU A 64 21.68 -0.84 -5.53
CA GLU A 64 22.51 0.36 -5.42
C GLU A 64 23.44 0.35 -4.20
N ASN A 65 22.99 -0.19 -3.07
CA ASN A 65 23.72 -0.10 -1.80
C ASN A 65 24.52 -1.36 -1.49
N LEU A 66 24.04 -2.53 -1.94
CA LEU A 66 24.64 -3.82 -1.64
C LEU A 66 25.11 -4.58 -2.90
N GLY A 67 24.74 -4.13 -4.10
CA GLY A 67 25.03 -4.84 -5.35
C GLY A 67 24.22 -6.13 -5.53
N ILE A 68 23.12 -6.30 -4.78
CA ILE A 68 22.35 -7.56 -4.77
C ILE A 68 20.99 -7.34 -5.44
N ASP A 69 20.65 -8.21 -6.39
CA ASP A 69 19.31 -8.30 -6.95
C ASP A 69 18.43 -9.20 -6.07
N ILE A 70 17.26 -8.71 -5.68
CA ILE A 70 16.31 -9.46 -4.83
C ILE A 70 15.00 -9.76 -5.57
N ASP A 71 14.61 -11.04 -5.57
CA ASP A 71 13.43 -11.51 -6.30
C ASP A 71 12.11 -11.03 -5.67
N ARG A 72 11.48 -10.04 -6.30
CA ARG A 72 10.21 -9.44 -5.87
C ARG A 72 9.01 -10.40 -5.83
N ARG A 73 9.11 -11.60 -6.41
CA ARG A 73 8.12 -12.67 -6.27
C ARG A 73 8.05 -13.21 -4.84
N LYS A 74 9.12 -13.06 -4.04
CA LYS A 74 9.13 -13.43 -2.63
C LYS A 74 8.30 -12.50 -1.75
N ALA A 75 7.99 -12.98 -0.55
CA ALA A 75 7.33 -12.18 0.49
C ALA A 75 8.22 -11.00 0.93
N LYS A 76 7.60 -9.85 1.23
CA LYS A 76 8.33 -8.64 1.63
C LYS A 76 9.24 -8.87 2.84
N ALA A 77 8.79 -9.66 3.82
CA ALA A 77 9.58 -10.02 5.00
C ALA A 77 10.88 -10.75 4.64
N ALA A 78 10.85 -11.63 3.63
CA ALA A 78 12.03 -12.34 3.15
C ALA A 78 13.01 -11.39 2.45
N LEU A 79 12.51 -10.44 1.66
CA LEU A 79 13.33 -9.41 1.01
C LEU A 79 14.05 -8.54 2.05
N VAL A 80 13.30 -8.04 3.05
CA VAL A 80 13.88 -7.22 4.12
C VAL A 80 14.91 -8.00 4.92
N LYS A 81 14.68 -9.29 5.17
CA LYS A 81 15.66 -10.17 5.84
C LYS A 81 16.93 -10.31 5.00
N GLN A 82 16.83 -10.56 3.70
CA GLN A 82 18.00 -10.66 2.81
C GLN A 82 18.82 -9.36 2.82
N LEU A 83 18.18 -8.19 2.73
CA LEU A 83 18.88 -6.89 2.78
C LEU A 83 19.56 -6.63 4.13
N LEU A 84 18.91 -7.01 5.24
CA LEU A 84 19.51 -6.89 6.58
C LEU A 84 20.71 -7.82 6.76
N ASP A 85 20.58 -9.06 6.32
CA ASP A 85 21.63 -10.07 6.44
C ASP A 85 22.84 -9.68 5.56
N ALA A 86 22.61 -9.06 4.40
CA ALA A 86 23.65 -8.56 3.51
C ALA A 86 24.27 -7.22 3.92
N SER A 87 23.61 -6.43 4.76
CA SER A 87 24.11 -5.15 5.27
C SER A 87 24.94 -5.28 6.56
N LYS A 88 25.30 -6.51 6.95
CA LYS A 88 25.96 -6.81 8.22
C LYS A 88 27.48 -6.82 8.12
#